data_AF-A0A2R7MLC8-F1
#
_entry.id   AF-A0A2R7MLC8-F1
#
_cell.length_a   1.000
_cell.length_b   1.000
_cell.length_c   1.000
_cell.angle_alpha   90.00
_cell.angle_beta   90.00
_cell.angle_gamma   90.00
#
_symmetry.space_group_name_H-M   'P 1'
#
loop_
_entity.id
_entity.type
_entity.pdbx_description
1 polymer ?
#
loop_
_entity_poly.entity_id
_entity_poly.type
_entity_poly.pdbx_seq_one_letter_code
_entity_poly.pdbx_strand_id
1 'polypeptide(L)'
;VLLTSTPRPVPVRERSGLGWFALLPGTPGGAVAARSLSYWLRDRRYLVNIVIVPIAAVVSTVPLLVAGVPLELAVLLPVPIMALFFGWLPHNDLAYDSTALWMHIASGMRGAPDRIGRLIPVLLIGIPILAVSLPLAIVAHGRWAVFPAMVGVCAALFLAGLGLSSISSVLAPYAVSRPGDSPFQQPQRTGSGGVVAQGLVMAGAILAALPSAVLTWQAINGDTIDSLFALWVGVGIGAGVLVVGVTIGSVLFERRGTRLMEFAEAT
;
A
#
# COMPACT_ATOMS: atom_id res chain seq x y z
N VAL A 1 11.73 -46.94 -37.46
CA VAL A 1 12.44 -46.30 -36.34
C VAL A 1 12.07 -44.83 -36.33
N LEU A 2 11.23 -44.40 -35.40
CA LEU A 2 10.83 -43.00 -35.23
C LEU A 2 11.91 -42.30 -34.39
N LEU A 3 12.61 -41.34 -34.99
CA LEU A 3 13.60 -40.51 -34.29
C LEU A 3 12.85 -39.43 -33.50
N THR A 4 12.70 -39.62 -32.20
CA THR A 4 12.27 -38.58 -31.28
C THR A 4 13.49 -37.74 -30.90
N SER A 5 13.55 -36.49 -31.36
CA SER A 5 14.56 -35.55 -30.88
C SER A 5 14.22 -35.15 -29.44
N THR A 6 15.09 -35.46 -28.48
CA THR A 6 15.02 -34.89 -27.13
C THR A 6 15.39 -33.41 -27.21
N PRO A 7 14.50 -32.48 -26.82
CA PRO A 7 14.84 -31.06 -26.77
C PRO A 7 16.05 -30.87 -25.84
N ARG A 8 17.07 -30.12 -26.28
CA ARG A 8 18.19 -29.74 -25.42
C ARG A 8 17.63 -28.98 -24.20
N PRO A 9 18.03 -29.30 -22.96
CA PRO A 9 17.64 -28.51 -21.82
C PRO A 9 18.10 -27.07 -22.04
N VAL A 10 17.16 -26.13 -22.02
CA VAL A 10 17.46 -24.70 -22.03
C VAL A 10 18.38 -24.46 -20.82
N PRO A 11 19.57 -23.89 -20.98
CA PRO A 11 20.43 -23.60 -19.85
C PRO A 11 19.67 -22.63 -18.92
N VAL A 12 19.17 -23.16 -17.81
CA VAL A 12 18.64 -22.36 -16.72
C VAL A 12 19.84 -21.63 -16.17
N ARG A 13 19.95 -20.34 -16.50
CA ARG A 13 20.98 -19.47 -15.94
C ARG A 13 20.73 -19.44 -14.44
N GLU A 14 21.48 -20.22 -13.67
CA GLU A 14 21.51 -20.14 -12.22
C GLU A 14 21.83 -18.69 -11.87
N ARG A 15 20.82 -17.94 -11.42
CA ARG A 15 21.04 -16.59 -10.93
C ARG A 15 21.75 -16.75 -9.59
N SER A 16 23.07 -16.57 -9.60
CA SER A 16 23.88 -16.63 -8.40
C SER A 16 23.51 -15.47 -7.46
N GLY A 17 22.91 -15.79 -6.33
CA GLY A 17 22.66 -14.86 -5.23
C GLY A 17 21.27 -15.02 -4.61
N LEU A 18 21.21 -14.94 -3.28
CA LEU A 18 19.96 -14.98 -2.50
C LEU A 18 19.08 -13.72 -2.70
N GLY A 19 19.53 -12.74 -3.50
CA GLY A 19 18.78 -11.50 -3.77
C GLY A 19 18.49 -10.72 -2.49
N TRP A 20 17.25 -10.27 -2.32
CA TRP A 20 16.81 -9.56 -1.11
C TRP A 20 16.98 -10.36 0.18
N PHE A 21 17.01 -11.69 0.12
CA PHE A 21 17.27 -12.54 1.28
C PHE A 21 18.72 -12.45 1.78
N ALA A 22 19.67 -11.94 0.96
CA ALA A 22 21.04 -11.65 1.42
C ALA A 22 21.15 -10.32 2.17
N LEU A 23 20.24 -9.37 1.91
CA LEU A 23 20.31 -8.01 2.42
C LEU A 23 19.44 -7.78 3.66
N LEU A 24 18.34 -8.53 3.79
CA LEU A 24 17.41 -8.37 4.89
C LEU A 24 17.81 -9.22 6.11
N PRO A 25 17.44 -8.81 7.34
CA PRO A 25 17.79 -9.54 8.55
C PRO A 25 17.29 -10.98 8.50
N GLY A 26 18.06 -11.93 9.05
CA GLY A 26 17.70 -13.35 9.20
C GLY A 26 16.59 -13.63 10.22
N THR A 27 15.56 -12.78 10.25
CA THR A 27 14.37 -12.89 11.10
C THR A 27 13.18 -13.32 10.25
N PRO A 28 12.11 -13.88 10.84
CA PRO A 28 10.90 -14.24 10.10
C PRO A 28 10.33 -13.06 9.28
N GLY A 29 10.28 -11.87 9.87
CA GLY A 29 9.79 -10.67 9.18
C GLY A 29 10.70 -10.22 8.04
N GLY A 30 12.02 -10.39 8.18
CA GLY A 30 12.98 -10.13 7.10
C GLY A 30 12.81 -11.08 5.91
N ALA A 31 12.51 -12.36 6.17
CA ALA A 31 12.21 -13.33 5.11
C ALA A 31 10.91 -12.98 4.36
N VAL A 32 9.86 -12.56 5.09
CA VAL A 32 8.62 -12.07 4.47
C VAL A 32 8.87 -10.82 3.64
N ALA A 33 9.60 -9.85 4.18
CA ALA A 33 9.97 -8.63 3.46
C ALA A 33 10.74 -8.95 2.18
N ALA A 34 11.71 -9.88 2.22
CA ALA A 34 12.52 -10.26 1.06
C ALA A 34 11.67 -10.89 -0.04
N ARG A 35 10.71 -11.73 0.34
CA ARG A 35 9.74 -12.34 -0.56
C ARG A 35 8.83 -11.28 -1.19
N SER A 36 8.19 -10.45 -0.36
CA SER A 36 7.29 -9.39 -0.81
C SER A 36 8.01 -8.41 -1.75
N LEU A 37 9.24 -8.02 -1.44
CA LEU A 37 10.05 -7.12 -2.27
C LEU A 37 10.40 -7.77 -3.62
N SER A 38 10.68 -9.07 -3.63
CA SER A 38 10.90 -9.83 -4.86
C SER A 38 9.66 -9.88 -5.76
N TYR A 39 8.46 -9.92 -5.18
CA TYR A 39 7.19 -9.92 -5.93
C TYR A 39 6.88 -8.55 -6.49
N TRP A 40 6.99 -7.51 -5.67
CA TRP A 40 6.74 -6.12 -6.07
C TRP A 40 7.58 -5.67 -7.26
N LEU A 41 8.83 -6.15 -7.36
CA LEU A 41 9.74 -5.80 -8.45
C LEU A 41 9.57 -6.65 -9.72
N ARG A 42 8.92 -7.81 -9.63
CA ARG A 42 8.80 -8.76 -10.75
C ARG A 42 7.41 -8.87 -11.32
N ASP A 43 6.39 -8.63 -10.50
CA ASP A 43 5.00 -8.73 -10.90
C ASP A 43 4.50 -7.38 -11.44
N ARG A 44 4.05 -7.40 -12.69
CA ARG A 44 3.57 -6.21 -13.41
C ARG A 44 2.39 -5.54 -12.72
N ARG A 45 1.62 -6.29 -11.93
CA ARG A 45 0.44 -5.78 -11.20
C ARG A 45 0.81 -4.72 -10.18
N TYR A 46 1.86 -4.95 -9.41
CA TYR A 46 2.38 -3.97 -8.46
C TYR A 46 3.05 -2.79 -9.18
N LEU A 47 3.86 -3.06 -10.21
CA LEU A 47 4.53 -2.01 -10.98
C LEU A 47 3.55 -1.04 -11.63
N VAL A 48 2.46 -1.55 -12.21
CA VAL A 48 1.41 -0.72 -12.80
C VAL A 48 0.76 0.17 -11.76
N ASN A 49 0.45 -0.33 -10.56
CA ASN A 49 -0.11 0.50 -9.49
C ASN A 49 0.84 1.62 -9.03
N ILE A 50 2.16 1.34 -8.94
CA ILE A 50 3.16 2.36 -8.58
C ILE A 50 3.19 3.51 -9.60
N VAL A 51 2.98 3.22 -10.88
CA VAL A 51 2.98 4.23 -11.96
C VAL A 51 1.64 4.93 -12.09
N ILE A 52 0.53 4.20 -12.01
CA ILE A 52 -0.82 4.76 -12.15
C ILE A 52 -1.14 5.71 -11.00
N VAL A 53 -0.74 5.41 -9.77
CA VAL A 53 -1.11 6.23 -8.61
C VAL A 53 -0.63 7.69 -8.74
N PRO A 54 0.65 8.00 -9.02
CA PRO A 54 1.09 9.37 -9.27
C PRO A 54 0.41 10.03 -10.46
N ILE A 55 0.21 9.30 -11.56
CA ILE A 55 -0.45 9.84 -12.76
C ILE A 55 -1.89 10.22 -12.44
N ALA A 56 -2.66 9.31 -11.85
CA ALA A 56 -4.05 9.54 -11.46
C ALA A 56 -4.16 10.70 -10.46
N ALA A 57 -3.22 10.78 -9.50
CA ALA A 57 -3.15 11.88 -8.56
C ALA A 57 -2.93 13.23 -9.25
N VAL A 58 -2.00 13.34 -10.21
CA VAL A 58 -1.78 14.60 -10.95
C VAL A 58 -2.98 14.94 -11.85
N VAL A 59 -3.53 13.94 -12.55
CA VAL A 59 -4.71 14.11 -13.43
C VAL A 59 -5.93 14.58 -12.62
N SER A 60 -6.04 14.21 -11.35
CA SER A 60 -7.13 14.67 -10.47
C SER A 60 -7.19 16.19 -10.26
N THR A 61 -6.12 16.93 -10.61
CA THR A 61 -6.12 18.40 -10.56
C THR A 61 -6.88 19.01 -11.74
N VAL A 62 -6.98 18.32 -12.88
CA VAL A 62 -7.61 18.84 -14.10
C VAL A 62 -9.07 19.24 -13.86
N PRO A 63 -9.94 18.41 -13.24
CA PRO A 63 -11.30 18.83 -12.92
C PRO A 63 -11.38 20.07 -12.02
N LEU A 64 -10.44 20.22 -11.07
CA LEU A 64 -10.41 21.40 -10.19
C LEU A 64 -10.10 22.68 -10.97
N LEU A 65 -9.10 22.61 -11.86
CA LEU A 65 -8.74 23.75 -12.70
C LEU A 65 -9.87 24.13 -13.66
N VAL A 66 -10.56 23.13 -14.24
CA VAL A 66 -11.75 23.36 -15.07
C VAL A 66 -12.89 23.98 -14.26
N ALA A 67 -13.04 23.61 -12.99
CA ALA A 67 -14.01 24.19 -12.07
C ALA A 67 -13.61 25.60 -11.55
N GLY A 68 -12.47 26.14 -11.98
CA GLY A 68 -11.99 27.47 -11.61
C GLY A 68 -11.27 27.54 -10.26
N VAL A 69 -10.86 26.40 -9.69
CA VAL A 69 -10.02 26.38 -8.48
C VAL A 69 -8.64 26.97 -8.82
N PRO A 70 -8.11 27.91 -8.03
CA PRO A 70 -6.78 28.46 -8.24
C PRO A 70 -5.71 27.37 -8.28
N LEU A 71 -4.72 27.55 -9.16
CA LEU A 71 -3.66 26.57 -9.36
C LEU A 71 -2.92 26.29 -8.05
N GLU A 72 -2.69 27.33 -7.24
CA GLU A 72 -1.99 27.23 -5.96
C GLU A 72 -2.68 26.23 -5.02
N LEU A 73 -4.01 26.14 -5.05
CA LEU A 73 -4.74 25.16 -4.24
C LEU A 73 -4.80 23.79 -4.92
N ALA A 74 -5.02 23.77 -6.24
CA ALA A 74 -5.12 22.53 -7.00
C ALA A 74 -3.83 21.70 -6.96
N VAL A 75 -2.64 22.33 -6.95
CA VAL A 75 -1.34 21.61 -6.93
C VAL A 75 -1.09 20.84 -5.63
N LEU A 76 -1.82 21.14 -4.56
CA LEU A 76 -1.67 20.44 -3.28
C LEU A 76 -2.39 19.08 -3.26
N LEU A 77 -3.46 18.92 -4.04
CA LEU A 77 -4.34 17.75 -4.02
C LEU A 77 -3.65 16.41 -4.39
N PRO A 78 -2.74 16.34 -5.39
CA PRO A 78 -2.13 15.08 -5.80
C PRO A 78 -1.44 14.34 -4.65
N VAL A 79 -0.82 15.06 -3.71
CA VAL A 79 0.05 14.46 -2.71
C VAL A 79 -0.73 13.67 -1.64
N PRO A 80 -1.81 14.20 -1.05
CA PRO A 80 -2.75 13.42 -0.23
C PRO A 80 -3.35 12.22 -0.97
N ILE A 81 -3.66 12.35 -2.26
CA ILE A 81 -4.18 11.24 -3.06
C ILE A 81 -3.13 10.14 -3.19
N MET A 82 -1.88 10.47 -3.52
CA MET A 82 -0.79 9.50 -3.54
C MET A 82 -0.62 8.80 -2.20
N ALA A 83 -0.64 9.57 -1.10
CA ALA A 83 -0.51 9.02 0.26
C ALA A 83 -1.63 8.03 0.59
N LEU A 84 -2.88 8.40 0.30
CA LEU A 84 -4.05 7.55 0.51
C LEU A 84 -3.96 6.26 -0.31
N PHE A 85 -3.71 6.36 -1.62
CA PHE A 85 -3.67 5.18 -2.49
C PHE A 85 -2.49 4.27 -2.18
N PHE A 86 -1.29 4.81 -1.91
CA PHE A 86 -0.15 3.99 -1.50
C PHE A 86 -0.41 3.26 -0.17
N GLY A 87 -1.02 3.94 0.80
CA GLY A 87 -1.40 3.31 2.07
C GLY A 87 -2.45 2.23 1.90
N TRP A 88 -3.34 2.40 0.92
CA TRP A 88 -4.39 1.45 0.58
C TRP A 88 -3.90 0.25 -0.23
N LEU A 89 -2.77 0.30 -0.94
CA LEU A 89 -2.31 -0.80 -1.81
C LEU A 89 -2.31 -2.20 -1.15
N PRO A 90 -1.91 -2.38 0.13
CA PRO A 90 -1.89 -3.69 0.77
C PRO A 90 -3.26 -4.24 1.21
N HIS A 91 -4.38 -3.54 0.97
CA HIS A 91 -5.70 -3.90 1.51
C HIS A 91 -6.16 -5.32 1.18
N ASN A 92 -5.63 -5.92 0.12
CA ASN A 92 -5.88 -7.30 -0.29
C ASN A 92 -4.58 -8.10 -0.56
N ASP A 93 -3.46 -7.73 0.09
CA ASP A 93 -2.12 -8.30 -0.16
C ASP A 93 -2.06 -9.83 0.01
N LEU A 94 -2.82 -10.38 0.96
CA LEU A 94 -2.90 -11.82 1.18
C LEU A 94 -3.49 -12.59 -0.01
N ALA A 95 -4.42 -11.99 -0.76
CA ALA A 95 -4.98 -12.64 -1.93
C ALA A 95 -3.97 -12.73 -3.07
N TYR A 96 -3.05 -11.77 -3.17
CA TYR A 96 -1.99 -11.77 -4.19
C TYR A 96 -0.91 -12.83 -3.95
N ASP A 97 -0.84 -13.40 -2.74
CA ASP A 97 0.05 -14.52 -2.46
C ASP A 97 -0.43 -15.86 -3.02
N SER A 98 -1.73 -15.99 -3.32
CA SER A 98 -2.32 -17.24 -3.82
C SER A 98 -1.82 -18.45 -2.99
N THR A 99 -1.33 -19.51 -3.63
CA THR A 99 -0.83 -20.73 -2.97
C THR A 99 0.41 -20.53 -2.09
N ALA A 100 1.16 -19.43 -2.24
CA ALA A 100 2.32 -19.15 -1.40
C ALA A 100 1.94 -18.87 0.06
N LEU A 101 0.67 -18.53 0.32
CA LEU A 101 0.13 -18.33 1.67
C LEU A 101 0.25 -19.61 2.53
N TRP A 102 0.19 -20.79 1.91
CA TRP A 102 0.34 -22.08 2.61
C TRP A 102 1.64 -22.15 3.42
N MET A 103 2.75 -21.63 2.88
CA MET A 103 4.05 -21.68 3.56
C MET A 103 4.04 -20.90 4.89
N HIS A 104 3.31 -19.80 4.97
CA HIS A 104 3.21 -18.99 6.18
C HIS A 104 2.33 -19.68 7.24
N ILE A 105 1.24 -20.32 6.80
CA ILE A 105 0.30 -21.02 7.68
C ILE A 105 0.94 -22.33 8.19
N ALA A 106 1.48 -23.15 7.30
CA ALA A 106 2.06 -24.46 7.62
C ALA A 106 3.32 -24.36 8.51
N SER A 107 4.09 -23.27 8.39
CA SER A 107 5.25 -23.02 9.26
C SER A 107 4.89 -22.42 10.62
N GLY A 108 3.60 -22.16 10.90
CA GLY A 108 3.17 -21.55 12.16
C GLY A 108 3.68 -20.12 12.34
N MET A 109 3.77 -19.34 11.27
CA MET A 109 4.31 -17.98 11.31
C MET A 109 3.48 -17.07 12.22
N ARG A 110 4.16 -16.34 13.11
CA ARG A 110 3.52 -15.31 13.95
C ARG A 110 3.00 -14.17 13.09
N GLY A 111 1.86 -13.61 13.47
CA GLY A 111 1.17 -12.59 12.68
C GLY A 111 1.97 -11.30 12.55
N ALA A 112 2.59 -10.81 13.62
CA ALA A 112 3.28 -9.52 13.59
C ALA A 112 4.49 -9.47 12.62
N PRO A 113 5.43 -10.43 12.66
CA PRO A 113 6.51 -10.50 11.66
C PRO A 113 5.99 -10.59 10.22
N ASP A 114 4.91 -11.33 9.98
CA ASP A 114 4.31 -11.46 8.66
C ASP A 114 3.68 -10.14 8.18
N ARG A 115 2.84 -9.51 9.01
CA ARG A 115 2.19 -8.24 8.69
C ARG A 115 3.21 -7.13 8.45
N ILE A 116 4.18 -6.96 9.36
CA ILE A 116 5.21 -5.92 9.24
C ILE A 116 6.07 -6.14 7.99
N GLY A 117 6.49 -7.38 7.72
CA GLY A 117 7.30 -7.72 6.56
C GLY A 117 6.64 -7.34 5.23
N ARG A 118 5.32 -7.50 5.13
CA ARG A 118 4.53 -7.15 3.92
C ARG A 118 4.42 -5.66 3.66
N LEU A 119 4.54 -4.83 4.70
CA LEU A 119 4.49 -3.38 4.54
C LEU A 119 5.81 -2.80 4.00
N ILE A 120 6.93 -3.53 4.12
CA ILE A 120 8.26 -3.04 3.75
C ILE A 120 8.35 -2.56 2.29
N PRO A 121 7.89 -3.29 1.26
CA PRO A 121 7.94 -2.79 -0.12
C PRO A 121 7.18 -1.47 -0.29
N VAL A 122 6.00 -1.34 0.31
CA VAL A 122 5.18 -0.15 0.20
C VAL A 122 5.81 1.03 0.92
N LEU A 123 6.43 0.81 2.07
CA LEU A 123 7.20 1.84 2.77
C LEU A 123 8.41 2.30 1.94
N LEU A 124 9.17 1.36 1.36
CA LEU A 124 10.35 1.67 0.55
C LEU A 124 10.04 2.41 -0.76
N ILE A 125 8.81 2.29 -1.27
CA ILE A 125 8.38 2.97 -2.51
C ILE A 125 7.60 4.25 -2.19
N GLY A 126 6.61 4.16 -1.31
CA GLY A 126 5.72 5.25 -0.96
C GLY A 126 6.45 6.40 -0.27
N ILE A 127 7.34 6.12 0.69
CA ILE A 127 8.05 7.18 1.43
C ILE A 127 8.91 8.03 0.48
N PRO A 128 9.79 7.47 -0.38
CA PRO A 128 10.57 8.30 -1.31
C PRO A 128 9.71 9.11 -2.29
N ILE A 129 8.63 8.53 -2.82
CA ILE A 129 7.74 9.26 -3.75
C ILE A 129 7.07 10.42 -3.02
N LEU A 130 6.55 10.21 -1.81
CA LEU A 130 5.96 11.26 -0.98
C LEU A 130 7.00 12.32 -0.58
N ALA A 131 8.21 11.90 -0.21
CA ALA A 131 9.30 12.79 0.18
C ALA A 131 9.75 13.73 -0.95
N VAL A 132 9.62 13.31 -2.22
CA VAL A 132 9.91 14.15 -3.39
C VAL A 132 8.69 14.98 -3.78
N SER A 133 7.49 14.40 -3.81
CA SER A 133 6.29 15.08 -4.27
C SER A 133 5.78 16.17 -3.31
N LEU A 134 5.95 16.00 -1.99
CA LEU A 134 5.58 16.99 -0.98
C LEU A 134 6.31 18.34 -1.20
N PRO A 135 7.66 18.40 -1.25
CA PRO A 135 8.36 19.64 -1.54
C PRO A 135 7.99 20.25 -2.88
N LEU A 136 7.85 19.43 -3.94
CA LEU A 136 7.47 19.92 -5.28
C LEU A 136 6.10 20.61 -5.28
N ALA A 137 5.10 20.01 -4.63
CA ALA A 137 3.78 20.60 -4.49
C ALA A 137 3.81 21.89 -3.67
N ILE A 138 4.60 21.95 -2.60
CA ILE A 138 4.71 23.18 -1.79
C ILE A 138 5.45 24.30 -2.52
N VAL A 139 6.50 23.99 -3.29
CA VAL A 139 7.18 24.97 -4.15
C VAL A 139 6.20 25.55 -5.16
N ALA A 140 5.39 24.70 -5.80
CA ALA A 140 4.36 25.14 -6.74
C ALA A 140 3.24 25.95 -6.06
N HIS A 141 2.90 25.63 -4.82
CA HIS A 141 1.94 26.40 -4.01
C HIS A 141 2.48 27.78 -3.57
N GLY A 142 3.81 27.91 -3.45
CA GLY A 142 4.48 29.18 -3.12
C GLY A 142 4.51 29.53 -1.62
N ARG A 143 3.91 28.71 -0.74
CA ARG A 143 3.87 28.98 0.71
C ARG A 143 4.41 27.85 1.56
N TRP A 144 5.69 27.94 1.89
CA TRP A 144 6.43 26.97 2.70
C TRP A 144 5.84 26.72 4.09
N ALA A 145 5.14 27.69 4.69
CA ALA A 145 4.51 27.54 6.00
C ALA A 145 3.49 26.39 6.08
N VAL A 146 2.91 25.98 4.94
CA VAL A 146 1.93 24.87 4.84
C VAL A 146 2.60 23.50 4.86
N PHE A 147 3.92 23.42 4.56
CA PHE A 147 4.63 22.15 4.39
C PHE A 147 4.46 21.17 5.57
N PRO A 148 4.66 21.57 6.84
CA PRO A 148 4.49 20.64 7.95
C PRO A 148 3.06 20.08 8.05
N ALA A 149 2.05 20.93 7.86
CA ALA A 149 0.65 20.48 7.89
C ALA A 149 0.32 19.51 6.74
N MET A 150 0.92 19.72 5.56
CA MET A 150 0.75 18.81 4.42
C MET A 150 1.41 17.45 4.68
N VAL A 151 2.59 17.43 5.29
CA VAL A 151 3.26 16.20 5.74
C VAL A 151 2.36 15.46 6.74
N GLY A 152 1.75 16.17 7.70
CA GLY A 152 0.83 15.61 8.69
C GLY A 152 -0.33 14.86 8.07
N VAL A 153 -1.09 15.50 7.18
CA VAL A 153 -2.27 14.86 6.55
C VAL A 153 -1.87 13.69 5.65
N CYS A 154 -0.75 13.80 4.94
CA CYS A 154 -0.22 12.69 4.12
C CYS A 154 0.22 11.52 5.00
N ALA A 155 0.89 11.77 6.12
CA ALA A 155 1.27 10.74 7.08
C ALA A 155 0.03 10.05 7.69
N ALA A 156 -1.00 10.82 8.04
CA ALA A 156 -2.26 10.29 8.54
C ALA A 156 -2.91 9.34 7.52
N LEU A 157 -3.08 9.77 6.27
CA LEU A 157 -3.68 8.98 5.20
C LEU A 157 -2.86 7.72 4.89
N PHE A 158 -1.55 7.87 4.72
CA PHE A 158 -0.65 6.78 4.36
C PHE A 158 -0.60 5.72 5.46
N LEU A 159 -0.30 6.11 6.70
CA LEU A 159 -0.14 5.16 7.81
C LEU A 159 -1.48 4.54 8.24
N ALA A 160 -2.57 5.31 8.24
CA ALA A 160 -3.90 4.75 8.51
C ALA A 160 -4.33 3.76 7.43
N GLY A 161 -4.05 4.08 6.16
CA GLY A 161 -4.27 3.15 5.04
C GLY A 161 -3.53 1.83 5.23
N LEU A 162 -2.25 1.88 5.59
CA LEU A 162 -1.44 0.66 5.84
C LEU A 162 -1.99 -0.16 7.02
N GLY A 163 -2.35 0.52 8.12
CA GLY A 163 -2.91 -0.13 9.31
C GLY A 163 -4.23 -0.84 9.03
N LEU A 164 -5.18 -0.14 8.39
CA LEU A 164 -6.47 -0.70 8.03
C LEU A 164 -6.35 -1.81 6.98
N SER A 165 -5.42 -1.64 6.03
CA SER A 165 -5.08 -2.68 5.03
C SER A 165 -4.56 -3.97 5.67
N SER A 166 -3.78 -3.85 6.75
CA SER A 166 -3.31 -5.01 7.51
C SER A 166 -4.45 -5.80 8.16
N ILE A 167 -5.58 -5.16 8.48
CA ILE A 167 -6.79 -5.82 8.99
C ILE A 167 -7.58 -6.41 7.82
N SER A 168 -7.90 -5.60 6.81
CA SER A 168 -8.81 -5.99 5.72
C SER A 168 -8.31 -7.19 4.93
N SER A 169 -7.00 -7.24 4.68
CA SER A 169 -6.35 -8.33 3.93
C SER A 169 -6.59 -9.70 4.57
N VAL A 170 -6.82 -9.74 5.90
CA VAL A 170 -7.12 -10.96 6.65
C VAL A 170 -8.63 -11.18 6.82
N LEU A 171 -9.39 -10.12 7.08
CA LEU A 171 -10.82 -10.26 7.39
C LEU A 171 -11.67 -10.59 6.17
N ALA A 172 -11.36 -9.98 5.04
CA ALA A 172 -12.17 -10.03 3.83
C ALA A 172 -11.28 -10.12 2.57
N PRO A 173 -10.41 -11.15 2.46
CA PRO A 173 -9.71 -11.38 1.21
C PRO A 173 -10.72 -11.70 0.11
N TYR A 174 -10.45 -11.19 -1.08
CA TYR A 174 -11.27 -11.44 -2.26
C TYR A 174 -10.39 -11.79 -3.45
N ALA A 175 -10.97 -12.50 -4.42
CA ALA A 175 -10.22 -13.00 -5.57
C ALA A 175 -9.52 -11.87 -6.34
N VAL A 176 -8.29 -12.13 -6.74
CA VAL A 176 -7.46 -11.27 -7.60
C VAL A 176 -7.03 -12.04 -8.84
N SER A 177 -6.43 -11.36 -9.82
CA SER A 177 -5.79 -12.04 -10.95
C SER A 177 -4.73 -13.03 -10.48
N ARG A 178 -4.39 -14.04 -11.29
CA ARG A 178 -3.37 -15.01 -10.90
C ARG A 178 -1.96 -14.49 -11.17
N PRO A 179 -0.93 -15.03 -10.50
CA PRO A 179 0.45 -14.73 -10.86
C PRO A 179 0.71 -14.99 -12.35
N GLY A 180 1.16 -13.97 -13.08
CA GLY A 180 1.42 -14.04 -14.53
C GLY A 180 0.28 -13.55 -15.43
N ASP A 181 -0.93 -13.35 -14.89
CA ASP A 181 -2.03 -12.75 -15.63
C ASP A 181 -1.78 -11.25 -15.90
N SER A 182 -2.54 -10.69 -16.85
CA SER A 182 -2.48 -9.26 -17.16
C SER A 182 -2.91 -8.41 -15.94
N PRO A 183 -2.28 -7.25 -15.70
CA PRO A 183 -2.67 -6.35 -14.63
C PRO A 183 -4.06 -5.73 -14.78
N PHE A 184 -4.63 -5.77 -16.00
CA PHE A 184 -5.98 -5.28 -16.28
C PHE A 184 -7.03 -6.40 -16.28
N GLN A 185 -6.61 -7.65 -16.05
CA GLN A 185 -7.52 -8.78 -16.02
C GLN A 185 -8.24 -8.83 -14.67
N GLN A 186 -9.56 -8.73 -14.69
CA GLN A 186 -10.38 -8.90 -13.50
C GLN A 186 -10.77 -10.38 -13.33
N PRO A 187 -10.74 -10.91 -12.10
CA PRO A 187 -11.17 -12.27 -11.82
C PRO A 187 -12.67 -12.42 -12.12
N GLN A 188 -13.06 -13.58 -12.64
CA GLN A 188 -14.44 -13.87 -13.07
C GLN A 188 -15.47 -13.81 -11.92
N ARG A 189 -15.02 -13.78 -10.67
CA ARG A 189 -15.88 -13.69 -9.48
C ARG A 189 -15.36 -12.65 -8.48
N THR A 190 -15.60 -11.38 -8.76
CA THR A 190 -15.54 -10.32 -7.75
C THR A 190 -16.89 -10.23 -7.04
N GLY A 191 -17.06 -10.93 -5.92
CA GLY A 191 -18.24 -10.74 -5.08
C GLY A 191 -18.31 -9.32 -4.53
N SER A 192 -19.52 -8.79 -4.29
CA SER A 192 -19.75 -7.45 -3.74
C SER A 192 -18.97 -7.17 -2.44
N GLY A 193 -18.67 -8.22 -1.65
CA GLY A 193 -17.86 -8.13 -0.43
C GLY A 193 -16.46 -7.55 -0.63
N GLY A 194 -15.81 -7.81 -1.77
CA GLY A 194 -14.49 -7.23 -2.07
C GLY A 194 -14.56 -5.71 -2.29
N VAL A 195 -15.62 -5.25 -2.98
CA VAL A 195 -15.87 -3.81 -3.22
C VAL A 195 -16.18 -3.08 -1.90
N VAL A 196 -16.91 -3.72 -1.00
CA VAL A 196 -17.20 -3.15 0.32
C VAL A 196 -15.93 -3.09 1.17
N ALA A 197 -15.16 -4.18 1.24
CA ALA A 197 -13.94 -4.22 2.05
C ALA A 197 -12.91 -3.16 1.61
N GLN A 198 -12.68 -3.05 0.30
CA GLN A 198 -11.73 -2.07 -0.24
C GLN A 198 -12.23 -0.63 0.01
N GLY A 199 -13.54 -0.38 -0.12
CA GLY A 199 -14.15 0.91 0.14
C GLY A 199 -14.08 1.30 1.62
N LEU A 200 -14.25 0.35 2.53
CA LEU A 200 -14.14 0.57 3.97
C LEU A 200 -12.73 0.96 4.41
N VAL A 201 -11.68 0.37 3.83
CA VAL A 201 -10.30 0.79 4.12
C VAL A 201 -10.07 2.23 3.64
N MET A 202 -10.53 2.55 2.43
CA MET A 202 -10.41 3.89 1.85
C MET A 202 -11.14 4.93 2.71
N ALA A 203 -12.42 4.68 3.01
CA ALA A 203 -13.24 5.53 3.85
C ALA A 203 -12.65 5.65 5.27
N GLY A 204 -12.20 4.54 5.86
CA GLY A 204 -11.59 4.53 7.18
C GLY A 204 -10.30 5.36 7.25
N ALA A 205 -9.45 5.30 6.21
CA ALA A 205 -8.23 6.10 6.14
C ALA A 205 -8.55 7.60 6.02
N ILE A 206 -9.54 7.97 5.19
CA ILE A 206 -10.02 9.36 5.07
C ILE A 206 -10.60 9.83 6.40
N LEU A 207 -11.46 9.04 7.03
CA LEU A 207 -12.08 9.35 8.32
C LEU A 207 -11.03 9.55 9.42
N ALA A 208 -10.03 8.68 9.48
CA ALA A 208 -8.92 8.81 10.42
C ALA A 208 -8.11 10.09 10.16
N ALA A 209 -7.89 10.46 8.89
CA ALA A 209 -7.15 11.66 8.54
C ALA A 209 -7.94 12.97 8.70
N LEU A 210 -9.26 12.93 8.93
CA LEU A 210 -10.11 14.13 9.03
C LEU A 210 -9.58 15.19 10.00
N PRO A 211 -9.16 14.87 11.24
CA PRO A 211 -8.65 15.89 12.16
C PRO A 211 -7.41 16.59 11.58
N SER A 212 -6.51 15.83 10.96
CA SER A 212 -5.33 16.41 10.31
C SER A 212 -5.72 17.23 9.08
N ALA A 213 -6.69 16.77 8.28
CA ALA A 213 -7.15 17.48 7.08
C ALA A 213 -7.79 18.83 7.42
N VAL A 214 -8.56 18.91 8.51
CA VAL A 214 -9.14 20.17 9.01
C VAL A 214 -8.04 21.14 9.42
N LEU A 215 -7.04 20.68 10.19
CA LEU A 215 -5.91 21.52 10.59
C LEU A 215 -5.07 21.99 9.39
N THR A 216 -4.85 21.12 8.41
CA THR A 216 -4.15 21.48 7.15
C THR A 216 -4.95 22.50 6.35
N TRP A 217 -6.28 22.36 6.27
CA TRP A 217 -7.16 23.32 5.60
C TRP A 217 -7.09 24.71 6.25
N GLN A 218 -7.14 24.77 7.59
CA GLN A 218 -6.98 26.03 8.33
C GLN A 218 -5.58 26.65 8.10
N ALA A 219 -4.52 25.84 8.10
CA ALA A 219 -3.18 26.29 7.77
C ALA A 219 -3.05 26.81 6.32
N ILE A 220 -3.86 26.31 5.37
CA ILE A 220 -3.96 26.80 3.98
C ILE A 220 -4.72 28.13 3.89
N ASN A 221 -5.73 28.36 4.72
CA ASN A 221 -6.45 29.64 4.73
C ASN A 221 -5.71 30.78 5.44
N GLY A 222 -4.58 30.49 6.09
CA GLY A 222 -3.78 31.48 6.81
C GLY A 222 -4.29 31.75 8.23
N ASP A 223 -5.08 30.83 8.79
CA ASP A 223 -5.45 30.87 10.20
C ASP A 223 -4.18 30.75 11.09
N THR A 224 -4.24 31.28 12.32
CA THR A 224 -3.12 31.33 13.28
C THR A 224 -2.68 29.97 13.84
N ILE A 225 -2.91 28.89 13.09
CA ILE A 225 -2.61 27.52 13.52
C ILE A 225 -1.15 27.22 13.24
N ASP A 226 -0.50 26.66 14.25
CA ASP A 226 0.85 26.13 14.11
C ASP A 226 0.83 24.90 13.18
N SER A 227 1.47 25.01 12.02
CA SER A 227 1.55 23.92 11.06
C SER A 227 2.34 22.72 11.60
N LEU A 228 3.24 22.94 12.57
CA LEU A 228 3.90 21.85 13.29
C LEU A 228 2.94 21.08 14.21
N PHE A 229 1.96 21.76 14.79
CA PHE A 229 0.90 21.07 15.54
C PHE A 229 0.09 20.16 14.60
N ALA A 230 -0.31 20.66 13.42
CA ALA A 230 -1.00 19.87 12.40
C ALA A 230 -0.18 18.66 11.93
N LEU A 231 1.14 18.83 11.77
CA LEU A 231 2.09 17.75 11.47
C LEU A 231 1.98 16.62 12.49
N TRP A 232 2.16 16.95 13.78
CA TRP A 232 2.23 15.94 14.83
C TRP A 232 0.89 15.27 15.11
N VAL A 233 -0.23 16.00 14.94
CA VAL A 233 -1.57 15.40 15.00
C VAL A 233 -1.73 14.35 13.90
N GLY A 234 -1.37 14.68 12.66
CA GLY A 234 -1.48 13.74 11.54
C GLY A 234 -0.57 12.52 11.69
N VAL A 235 0.69 12.72 12.07
CA VAL A 235 1.64 11.64 12.35
C VAL A 235 1.16 10.76 13.51
N GLY A 236 0.70 11.37 14.60
CA GLY A 236 0.21 10.65 15.79
C GLY A 236 -1.00 9.78 15.49
N ILE A 237 -1.99 10.32 14.77
CA ILE A 237 -3.18 9.56 14.35
C ILE A 237 -2.77 8.42 13.41
N GLY A 238 -2.00 8.72 12.37
CA GLY A 238 -1.56 7.71 11.40
C GLY A 238 -0.77 6.58 12.05
N ALA A 239 0.20 6.91 12.90
CA ALA A 239 1.00 5.93 13.63
C ALA A 239 0.16 5.11 14.60
N GLY A 240 -0.79 5.73 15.32
CA GLY A 240 -1.73 5.04 16.20
C GLY A 240 -2.58 4.01 15.44
N VAL A 241 -3.18 4.41 14.31
CA VAL A 241 -3.98 3.51 13.46
C VAL A 241 -3.10 2.40 12.88
N LEU A 242 -1.86 2.69 12.46
CA LEU A 242 -0.93 1.67 11.98
C LEU A 242 -0.63 0.62 13.04
N VAL A 243 -0.26 1.03 14.25
CA VAL A 243 0.08 0.12 15.35
C VAL A 243 -1.12 -0.74 15.73
N VAL A 244 -2.30 -0.13 15.91
CA VAL A 244 -3.53 -0.86 16.22
C VAL A 244 -3.92 -1.79 15.07
N GLY A 245 -3.84 -1.31 13.83
CA GLY A 245 -4.15 -2.07 12.62
C GLY A 245 -3.28 -3.30 12.43
N VAL A 246 -1.97 -3.15 12.56
CA VAL A 246 -1.00 -4.25 12.49
C VAL A 246 -1.24 -5.23 13.65
N THR A 247 -1.49 -4.74 14.86
CA THR A 247 -1.74 -5.61 16.03
C THR A 247 -3.00 -6.45 15.84
N ILE A 248 -4.11 -5.82 15.45
CA ILE A 248 -5.38 -6.51 15.18
C ILE A 248 -5.22 -7.47 14.00
N GLY A 249 -4.62 -7.03 12.89
CA GLY A 249 -4.35 -7.87 11.73
C GLY A 249 -3.49 -9.09 12.05
N SER A 250 -2.51 -8.93 12.94
CA SER A 250 -1.63 -10.03 13.40
C SER A 250 -2.41 -11.06 14.20
N VAL A 251 -3.22 -10.63 15.16
CA VAL A 251 -4.07 -11.52 15.98
C VAL A 251 -5.10 -12.25 15.10
N LEU A 252 -5.67 -11.55 14.12
CA LEU A 252 -6.63 -12.14 13.19
C LEU A 252 -5.96 -13.17 12.27
N PHE A 253 -4.74 -12.90 11.79
CA PHE A 253 -3.99 -13.82 10.94
C PHE A 253 -3.75 -15.15 11.65
N GLU A 254 -3.28 -15.10 12.90
CA GLU A 254 -3.05 -16.29 13.72
C GLU A 254 -4.35 -17.07 14.01
N ARG A 255 -5.46 -16.36 14.25
CA ARG A 255 -6.76 -16.99 14.56
C ARG A 255 -7.51 -17.54 13.35
N ARG A 256 -7.23 -17.03 12.14
CA ARG A 256 -7.98 -17.35 10.91
C ARG A 256 -7.20 -18.20 9.90
N GLY A 257 -6.08 -18.80 10.30
CA GLY A 257 -5.22 -19.61 9.42
C GLY A 257 -6.00 -20.64 8.59
N THR A 258 -6.95 -21.38 9.18
CA THR A 258 -7.77 -22.37 8.46
C THR A 258 -8.64 -21.74 7.36
N ARG A 259 -9.35 -20.66 7.66
CA ARG A 259 -10.19 -19.94 6.67
C ARG A 259 -9.36 -19.30 5.56
N LEU A 260 -8.16 -18.82 5.89
CA LEU A 260 -7.23 -18.29 4.90
C LEU A 260 -6.70 -19.40 3.98
N MET A 261 -6.54 -20.61 4.51
CA MET A 261 -6.15 -21.77 3.73
C MET A 261 -7.27 -22.21 2.77
N GLU A 262 -8.50 -22.28 3.26
CA GLU A 262 -9.69 -22.54 2.43
C GLU A 262 -9.83 -21.53 1.29
N PHE A 263 -9.56 -20.24 1.57
CA PHE A 263 -9.55 -19.20 0.54
C PHE A 263 -8.44 -19.43 -0.49
N ALA A 264 -7.22 -19.74 -0.05
CA ALA A 264 -6.07 -19.95 -0.94
C ALA A 264 -6.24 -21.20 -1.84
N GLU A 265 -6.97 -22.22 -1.40
CA GLU A 265 -7.32 -23.39 -2.22
C GLU A 265 -8.44 -23.10 -3.22
N ALA A 266 -9.34 -22.16 -2.90
CA ALA A 266 -10.49 -21.82 -3.72
C ALA A 266 -10.21 -20.81 -4.85
N THR A 267 -9.00 -20.23 -4.94
CA THR A 267 -8.61 -19.19 -5.91
C THR A 267 -7.51 -19.63 -6.87
#